data_AF-A0A069QHT7-F1
#
_entry.id   AF-A0A069QHT7-F1
#
_cell.length_a   1.000
_cell.length_b   1.000
_cell.length_c   1.000
_cell.angle_alpha   90.00
_cell.angle_beta   90.00
_cell.angle_gamma   90.00
#
_symmetry.space_group_name_H-M   'P 1'
#
loop_
_entity.id
_entity.type
_entity.pdbx_description
1 polymer ?
#
loop_
_entity_poly.entity_id
_entity_poly.type
_entity_poly.pdbx_seq_one_letter_code
_entity_poly.pdbx_strand_id
1 'polypeptide(L)'
;MDKKVIVLMSRTFPLGSSRAGEETGFKASISDGRKIHTIRDNFAVWANKLDAIKKGGHVLSLRQWAGRPYNSPQVEILRTKEGVGYQSTMIRYDHKNNFIVAKVGDAFVPINTLAKNDGLSVEDFKEWIFGKNPQESKLFKGIVIHFTPFRY
;
A
#
# COMPACT_ATOMS: atom_id res chain seq x y z
N MET A 1 19.10 8.87 18.01
CA MET A 1 17.98 7.93 17.79
C MET A 1 17.34 8.30 16.45
N ASP A 2 17.16 7.36 15.52
CA ASP A 2 16.62 7.68 14.19
C ASP A 2 15.17 8.16 14.25
N LYS A 3 14.83 9.15 13.43
CA LYS A 3 13.45 9.60 13.24
C LYS A 3 12.65 8.54 12.47
N LYS A 4 11.35 8.41 12.76
CA LYS A 4 10.51 7.37 12.14
C LYS A 4 9.68 7.96 11.01
N VAL A 5 9.77 7.32 9.84
CA VAL A 5 8.78 7.48 8.77
C VAL A 5 7.73 6.41 8.99
N ILE A 6 6.56 6.81 9.48
CA ILE A 6 5.48 5.89 9.82
C ILE A 6 4.60 5.63 8.60
N VAL A 7 4.35 4.36 8.30
CA VAL A 7 3.33 3.93 7.34
C VAL A 7 2.30 3.08 8.06
N LEU A 8 1.05 3.57 8.12
CA LEU A 8 -0.04 2.89 8.83
C LEU A 8 -0.72 1.87 7.93
N MET A 9 -0.65 0.60 8.29
CA MET A 9 -1.42 -0.50 7.72
C MET A 9 -2.81 -0.52 8.33
N SER A 10 -3.85 -0.63 7.49
CA SER A 10 -5.20 -0.77 8.01
C SER A 10 -5.37 -2.11 8.71
N ARG A 11 -6.06 -2.13 9.86
CA ARG A 11 -6.44 -3.38 10.54
C ARG A 11 -7.64 -4.03 9.89
N THR A 12 -8.60 -3.21 9.48
CA THR A 12 -9.84 -3.65 8.86
C THR A 12 -10.02 -3.02 7.49
N PHE A 13 -10.84 -3.64 6.65
CA PHE A 13 -11.25 -3.04 5.40
C PHE A 13 -12.06 -1.76 5.63
N PRO A 14 -11.89 -0.73 4.76
CA PRO A 14 -12.58 0.54 4.90
C PRO A 14 -14.09 0.38 4.73
N LEU A 15 -14.86 1.28 5.36
CA LEU A 15 -16.34 1.26 5.31
C LEU A 15 -16.91 1.28 3.89
N GLY A 16 -16.19 1.87 2.95
CA GLY A 16 -16.56 1.93 1.54
C GLY A 16 -16.14 0.72 0.71
N SER A 17 -15.93 -0.45 1.30
CA SER A 17 -15.62 -1.72 0.62
C SER A 17 -16.69 -2.79 0.92
N SER A 18 -16.73 -3.85 0.12
CA SER A 18 -17.63 -4.98 0.28
C SER A 18 -17.34 -5.79 1.55
N ARG A 19 -16.09 -5.78 2.01
CA ARG A 19 -15.62 -6.47 3.23
C ARG A 19 -15.48 -5.53 4.43
N ALA A 20 -16.19 -4.40 4.41
CA ALA A 20 -16.09 -3.35 5.43
C ALA A 20 -16.09 -3.90 6.87
N GLY A 21 -15.08 -3.53 7.66
CA GLY A 21 -14.96 -3.95 9.06
C GLY A 21 -14.30 -5.31 9.27
N GLU A 22 -14.18 -6.16 8.24
CA GLU A 22 -13.41 -7.41 8.34
C GLU A 22 -11.91 -7.13 8.46
N GLU A 23 -11.15 -8.06 9.06
CA GLU A 23 -9.71 -7.92 9.19
C GLU A 23 -8.99 -8.07 7.84
N THR A 24 -8.01 -7.18 7.59
CA THR A 24 -7.19 -7.22 6.36
C THR A 24 -6.13 -8.31 6.40
N GLY A 25 -5.74 -8.76 7.60
CA GLY A 25 -4.60 -9.66 7.78
C GLY A 25 -3.23 -9.04 7.45
N PHE A 26 -3.14 -7.71 7.25
CA PHE A 26 -1.89 -7.09 6.78
C PHE A 26 -0.70 -7.35 7.70
N LYS A 27 -0.89 -7.30 9.02
CA LYS A 27 0.17 -7.59 9.99
C LYS A 27 0.79 -8.97 9.75
N ALA A 28 -0.03 -10.02 9.70
CA ALA A 28 0.43 -11.38 9.43
C ALA A 28 1.07 -11.48 8.03
N SER A 29 0.43 -10.92 7.00
CA SER A 29 0.96 -10.98 5.64
C SER A 29 2.31 -10.29 5.44
N ILE A 30 2.61 -9.23 6.21
CA ILE A 30 3.91 -8.56 6.21
C ILE A 30 4.94 -9.45 6.92
N SER A 31 4.58 -10.01 8.08
CA SER A 31 5.46 -10.94 8.81
C SER A 31 5.80 -12.20 8.01
N ASP A 32 4.85 -12.70 7.22
CA ASP A 32 5.02 -13.87 6.34
C ASP A 32 5.72 -13.54 5.00
N GLY A 33 6.04 -12.27 4.75
CA GLY A 33 6.65 -11.83 3.48
C GLY A 33 5.73 -11.87 2.26
N ARG A 34 4.41 -12.01 2.45
CA ARG A 34 3.41 -12.01 1.36
C ARG A 34 3.06 -10.60 0.88
N LYS A 35 2.83 -9.67 1.81
CA LYS A 35 2.70 -8.24 1.51
C LYS A 35 4.09 -7.63 1.59
N ILE A 36 4.60 -7.14 0.46
CA ILE A 36 5.99 -6.67 0.33
C ILE A 36 6.11 -5.17 0.01
N HIS A 37 4.97 -4.55 -0.32
CA HIS A 37 4.85 -3.11 -0.52
C HIS A 37 3.43 -2.64 -0.14
N THR A 38 3.23 -1.31 -0.16
CA THR A 38 1.90 -0.71 -0.08
C THR A 38 1.76 0.39 -1.13
N ILE A 39 0.57 0.55 -1.68
CA ILE A 39 0.25 1.68 -2.56
C ILE A 39 -0.34 2.85 -1.77
N ARG A 40 0.10 4.07 -2.07
CA ARG A 40 -0.40 5.33 -1.49
C ARG A 40 -0.64 6.38 -2.56
N ASP A 41 -1.52 7.33 -2.25
CA ASP A 41 -1.65 8.57 -2.98
C ASP A 41 -0.46 9.51 -2.68
N ASN A 42 -0.48 10.74 -3.20
CA ASN A 42 0.45 11.81 -2.81
C ASN A 42 1.94 11.46 -2.99
N PHE A 43 2.34 11.16 -4.23
CA PHE A 43 3.71 10.77 -4.59
C PHE A 43 4.78 11.69 -4.00
N ALA A 44 4.65 13.02 -4.15
CA ALA A 44 5.66 13.97 -3.71
C ALA A 44 5.92 13.93 -2.19
N VAL A 45 4.86 13.78 -1.40
CA VAL A 45 4.96 13.72 0.06
C VAL A 45 5.68 12.47 0.51
N TRP A 46 5.31 11.31 -0.07
CA TRP A 46 5.93 10.04 0.29
C TRP A 46 7.35 9.89 -0.25
N ALA A 47 7.62 10.34 -1.47
CA ALA A 47 8.97 10.36 -2.03
C ALA A 47 9.92 11.14 -1.12
N ASN A 48 9.56 12.35 -0.70
CA ASN A 48 10.35 13.15 0.23
C ASN A 48 10.61 12.42 1.56
N LYS A 49 9.57 11.81 2.16
CA LYS A 49 9.72 11.02 3.39
C LYS A 49 10.66 9.82 3.21
N LEU A 50 10.57 9.10 2.10
CA LEU A 50 11.38 7.91 1.84
C LEU A 50 12.83 8.27 1.46
N ASP A 51 13.05 9.39 0.78
CA ASP A 51 14.40 9.90 0.52
C ASP A 51 15.12 10.31 1.81
N ALA A 52 14.39 10.76 2.83
CA ALA A 52 14.96 11.02 4.15
C ALA A 52 15.50 9.75 4.84
N ILE A 53 15.00 8.56 4.48
CA ILE A 53 15.56 7.28 4.94
C ILE A 53 16.87 6.99 4.22
N LYS A 54 16.91 7.18 2.89
CA LYS A 54 18.12 6.97 2.08
C LYS A 54 19.27 7.90 2.47
N LYS A 55 18.96 9.16 2.80
CA LYS A 55 19.94 10.17 3.25
C LYS A 55 20.51 9.87 4.65
N GLY A 56 19.97 8.89 5.37
CA GLY A 56 20.34 8.57 6.73
C GLY A 56 19.56 9.38 7.78
N GLY A 57 19.55 8.88 9.01
CA GLY A 57 18.87 9.51 10.15
C GLY A 57 17.36 9.22 10.27
N HIS A 58 16.78 8.47 9.32
CA HIS A 58 15.41 7.97 9.41
C HIS A 58 15.33 6.44 9.26
N VAL A 59 14.24 5.87 9.75
CA VAL A 59 13.88 4.46 9.60
C VAL A 59 12.41 4.32 9.20
N LEU A 60 12.10 3.36 8.34
CA LEU A 60 10.72 3.01 8.04
C LEU A 60 10.13 2.25 9.23
N SER A 61 8.94 2.65 9.65
CA SER A 61 8.18 1.99 10.71
C SER A 61 6.79 1.67 10.19
N LEU A 62 6.54 0.41 9.84
CA LEU A 62 5.21 -0.06 9.51
C LEU A 62 4.44 -0.29 10.80
N ARG A 63 3.26 0.32 10.90
CA ARG A 63 2.46 0.29 12.12
C ARG A 63 1.01 -0.04 11.82
N GLN A 64 0.30 -0.48 12.83
CA GLN A 64 -1.15 -0.68 12.76
C GLN A 64 -1.77 -0.28 14.10
N TRP A 65 -3.00 0.23 14.07
CA TRP A 65 -3.73 0.51 15.30
C TRP A 65 -4.06 -0.79 16.04
N ALA A 66 -3.83 -0.82 17.36
CA ALA A 66 -4.15 -1.96 18.22
C ALA A 66 -5.66 -2.23 18.29
N GLY A 67 -6.48 -1.23 18.02
CA GLY A 67 -7.94 -1.28 18.05
C GLY A 67 -8.53 -0.29 17.05
N ARG A 68 -9.43 0.58 17.53
CA ARG A 68 -10.11 1.59 16.69
C ARG A 68 -9.09 2.60 16.15
N PRO A 69 -9.11 2.90 14.84
CA PRO A 69 -8.27 3.94 14.25
C PRO A 69 -8.37 5.27 15.02
N TYR A 70 -7.23 5.92 15.23
CA TYR A 70 -7.06 7.20 15.93
C TYR A 70 -7.43 7.22 17.43
N ASN A 71 -8.00 6.13 17.96
CA ASN A 71 -8.49 6.04 19.33
C ASN A 71 -7.82 4.89 20.10
N SER A 72 -6.70 4.38 19.61
CA SER A 72 -5.99 3.25 20.20
C SER A 72 -4.49 3.44 20.03
N PRO A 73 -3.63 2.73 20.76
CA PRO A 73 -2.19 2.78 20.50
C PRO A 73 -1.83 2.23 19.11
N GLN A 74 -0.69 2.66 18.57
CA GLN A 74 -0.11 2.05 17.37
C GLN A 74 0.91 0.99 17.76
N VAL A 75 0.79 -0.19 17.16
CA VAL A 75 1.75 -1.29 17.31
C VAL A 75 2.66 -1.31 16.08
N GLU A 76 3.97 -1.41 16.31
CA GLU A 76 4.97 -1.54 15.26
C GLU A 76 5.01 -2.99 14.76
N ILE A 77 4.85 -3.17 13.45
CA ILE A 77 4.86 -4.47 12.77
C ILE A 77 6.27 -4.77 12.25
N LEU A 78 6.87 -3.77 11.59
CA LEU A 78 8.18 -3.88 10.97
C LEU A 78 8.93 -2.55 11.15
N ARG A 79 10.22 -2.63 11.45
CA ARG A 79 11.15 -1.50 11.42
C ARG A 79 12.33 -1.87 10.55
N THR A 80 12.59 -1.10 9.49
CA THR A 80 13.72 -1.36 8.59
C THR A 80 14.23 -0.10 7.91
N LYS A 81 15.53 -0.09 7.60
CA LYS A 81 16.16 0.85 6.65
C LYS A 81 16.50 0.17 5.33
N GLU A 82 16.65 -1.15 5.35
CA GLU A 82 17.13 -1.95 4.23
C GLU A 82 16.01 -2.24 3.25
N GLY A 83 16.34 -2.19 1.96
CA GLY A 83 15.39 -2.45 0.87
C GLY A 83 14.33 -1.36 0.70
N VAL A 84 14.25 -0.35 1.57
CA VAL A 84 13.23 0.71 1.48
C VAL A 84 13.39 1.52 0.19
N GLY A 85 12.30 1.71 -0.53
CA GLY A 85 12.29 2.54 -1.73
C GLY A 85 10.89 2.75 -2.27
N TYR A 86 10.80 3.34 -3.46
CA TYR A 86 9.53 3.62 -4.09
C TYR A 86 9.60 3.62 -5.61
N GLN A 87 8.45 3.40 -6.24
CA GLN A 87 8.21 3.59 -7.67
C GLN A 87 6.91 4.36 -7.86
N SER A 88 6.82 5.19 -8.90
CA SER A 88 5.54 5.81 -9.28
C SER A 88 4.57 4.73 -9.74
N THR A 89 3.27 4.94 -9.60
CA THR A 89 2.28 4.04 -10.18
C THR A 89 1.10 4.78 -10.79
N MET A 90 0.59 4.20 -11.86
CA MET A 90 -0.66 4.57 -12.49
C MET A 90 -1.52 3.31 -12.60
N ILE A 91 -2.74 3.36 -12.06
CA ILE A 91 -3.69 2.26 -12.12
C ILE A 91 -4.96 2.79 -12.76
N ARG A 92 -5.34 2.23 -13.90
CA ARG A 92 -6.55 2.59 -14.62
C ARG A 92 -7.55 1.45 -14.52
N TYR A 93 -8.76 1.76 -14.05
CA TYR A 93 -9.91 0.88 -14.15
C TYR A 93 -10.77 1.28 -15.34
N ASP A 94 -11.12 0.31 -16.17
CA ASP A 94 -12.07 0.43 -17.26
C ASP A 94 -13.40 -0.19 -16.83
N HIS A 95 -14.42 0.64 -16.62
CA HIS A 95 -15.71 0.15 -16.13
C HIS A 95 -16.44 -0.69 -17.19
N LYS A 96 -16.45 -0.23 -18.45
CA LYS A 96 -17.20 -0.87 -19.55
C LYS A 96 -16.78 -2.32 -19.78
N ASN A 97 -15.48 -2.58 -19.70
CA ASN A 97 -14.90 -3.88 -19.99
C ASN A 97 -14.45 -4.62 -18.70
N ASN A 98 -14.69 -4.02 -17.54
CA ASN A 98 -14.30 -4.50 -16.22
C ASN A 98 -12.84 -4.99 -16.11
N PHE A 99 -11.89 -4.24 -16.66
CA PHE A 99 -10.45 -4.58 -16.57
C PHE A 99 -9.64 -3.49 -15.90
N ILE A 100 -8.48 -3.88 -15.37
CA ILE A 100 -7.52 -2.97 -14.72
C ILE A 100 -6.19 -3.08 -15.44
N VAL A 101 -5.60 -1.93 -15.76
CA VAL A 101 -4.22 -1.82 -16.24
C VAL A 101 -3.42 -1.08 -15.18
N ALA A 102 -2.31 -1.67 -14.76
CA ALA A 102 -1.38 -1.06 -13.83
C ALA A 102 -0.02 -0.87 -14.49
N LYS A 103 0.56 0.31 -14.28
CA LYS A 103 1.94 0.63 -14.61
C LYS A 103 2.65 1.02 -13.30
N VAL A 104 3.84 0.48 -13.06
CA VAL A 104 4.70 0.83 -11.92
C VAL A 104 6.06 1.21 -12.47
N GLY A 105 6.51 2.44 -12.20
CA GLY A 105 7.62 3.05 -12.93
C GLY A 105 7.33 3.03 -14.43
N ASP A 106 8.20 2.35 -15.19
CA ASP A 106 8.07 2.19 -16.63
C ASP A 106 7.48 0.84 -17.08
N ALA A 107 7.23 -0.08 -16.15
CA ALA A 107 6.76 -1.43 -16.45
C ALA A 107 5.24 -1.56 -16.30
N PHE A 108 4.61 -2.26 -17.25
CA PHE A 108 3.25 -2.78 -17.08
C PHE A 108 3.28 -4.00 -16.16
N VAL A 109 2.44 -3.99 -15.13
CA VAL A 109 2.41 -5.03 -14.09
C VAL A 109 1.07 -5.75 -14.13
N PRO A 110 1.05 -7.09 -14.20
CA PRO A 110 -0.17 -7.87 -14.05
C PRO A 110 -0.90 -7.55 -12.74
N ILE A 111 -2.21 -7.31 -12.81
CA ILE A 111 -2.98 -6.85 -11.65
C ILE A 111 -2.99 -7.89 -10.50
N ASN A 112 -3.00 -9.17 -10.83
CA ASN A 112 -2.89 -10.26 -9.86
C ASN A 112 -1.56 -10.19 -9.08
N THR A 113 -0.45 -9.91 -9.76
CA THR A 113 0.86 -9.73 -9.13
C THR A 113 0.87 -8.49 -8.24
N LEU A 114 0.36 -7.36 -8.74
CA LEU A 114 0.35 -6.11 -7.98
C LEU A 114 -0.51 -6.22 -6.71
N ALA A 115 -1.72 -6.76 -6.83
CA ALA A 115 -2.64 -6.99 -5.72
C ALA A 115 -2.07 -7.98 -4.68
N LYS A 116 -1.53 -9.13 -5.16
CA LYS A 116 -0.91 -10.14 -4.29
C LYS A 116 0.24 -9.55 -3.47
N ASN A 117 1.11 -8.77 -4.10
CA ASN A 117 2.24 -8.13 -3.44
C ASN A 117 1.81 -6.98 -2.50
N ASP A 118 0.62 -6.39 -2.71
CA ASP A 118 -0.06 -5.52 -1.74
C ASP A 118 -0.84 -6.32 -0.66
N GLY A 119 -0.82 -7.65 -0.70
CA GLY A 119 -1.49 -8.49 0.30
C GLY A 119 -3.01 -8.54 0.16
N LEU A 120 -3.54 -8.29 -1.04
CA LEU A 120 -4.98 -8.28 -1.33
C LEU A 120 -5.32 -9.24 -2.49
N SER A 121 -6.59 -9.68 -2.54
CA SER A 121 -7.18 -10.26 -3.75
C SER A 121 -7.33 -9.19 -4.84
N VAL A 122 -7.60 -9.56 -6.09
CA VAL A 122 -7.79 -8.58 -7.17
C VAL A 122 -9.05 -7.76 -6.93
N GLU A 123 -10.11 -8.39 -6.44
CA GLU A 123 -11.39 -7.80 -6.10
C GLU A 123 -11.25 -6.79 -4.96
N ASP A 124 -10.62 -7.21 -3.86
CA ASP A 124 -10.36 -6.34 -2.71
C ASP A 124 -9.45 -5.18 -3.11
N PHE A 125 -8.41 -5.43 -3.90
CA PHE A 125 -7.51 -4.40 -4.39
C PHE A 125 -8.22 -3.38 -5.28
N LYS A 126 -9.11 -3.83 -6.16
CA LYS A 126 -9.93 -2.93 -7.00
C LYS A 126 -10.74 -1.98 -6.12
N GLU A 127 -11.45 -2.51 -5.13
CA GLU A 127 -12.24 -1.68 -4.21
C GLU A 127 -11.35 -0.81 -3.32
N TRP A 128 -10.17 -1.30 -2.95
CA TRP A 128 -9.19 -0.56 -2.16
C TRP A 128 -8.73 0.72 -2.85
N ILE A 129 -8.54 0.66 -4.17
CA ILE A 129 -8.07 1.81 -4.97
C ILE A 129 -9.24 2.68 -5.47
N PHE A 130 -10.36 2.09 -5.87
CA PHE A 130 -11.43 2.81 -6.60
C PHE A 130 -12.74 2.98 -5.84
N GLY A 131 -12.83 2.43 -4.62
CA GLY A 131 -14.05 2.32 -3.82
C GLY A 131 -14.92 1.14 -4.26
N LYS A 132 -15.90 0.78 -3.41
CA LYS A 132 -16.90 -0.25 -3.70
C LYS A 132 -17.70 0.08 -4.96
N ASN A 133 -17.89 -0.92 -5.82
CA ASN A 133 -18.73 -0.86 -7.02
C ASN A 133 -18.52 0.42 -7.86
N PRO A 134 -17.30 0.67 -8.38
CA PRO A 134 -17.04 1.84 -9.21
C PRO A 134 -17.88 1.77 -10.49
N GLN A 135 -18.75 2.77 -10.69
CA GLN A 135 -19.69 2.87 -11.82
C GLN A 135 -19.11 3.61 -13.04
N GLU A 136 -17.84 4.01 -12.97
CA GLU A 136 -17.17 4.77 -14.02
C GLU A 136 -15.70 4.34 -14.12
N SER A 137 -15.12 4.57 -15.29
CA SER A 137 -13.67 4.37 -15.49
C SER A 137 -12.91 5.40 -14.64
N LYS A 138 -11.88 4.93 -13.93
CA LYS A 138 -11.13 5.76 -12.99
C LYS A 138 -9.63 5.63 -13.23
N LEU A 139 -8.91 6.71 -12.92
CA LEU A 139 -7.47 6.75 -12.96
C LEU A 139 -6.93 7.09 -11.57
N PHE A 140 -6.14 6.19 -11.01
CA PHE A 140 -5.36 6.44 -9.81
C PHE A 140 -3.90 6.70 -10.19
N LYS A 141 -3.32 7.74 -9.60
CA LYS A 141 -1.87 8.03 -9.67
C LYS A 141 -1.34 8.08 -8.26
N GLY A 142 -0.24 7.37 -8.01
CA GLY A 142 0.29 7.24 -6.67
C GLY A 142 1.73 6.77 -6.64
N ILE A 143 2.08 6.16 -5.52
CA ILE A 143 3.40 5.66 -5.21
C ILE A 143 3.28 4.25 -4.63
N VAL A 144 4.13 3.35 -5.11
CA VAL A 144 4.38 2.06 -4.47
C VAL A 144 5.50 2.28 -3.46
N ILE A 145 5.22 2.02 -2.18
CA ILE A 145 6.21 2.10 -1.10
C ILE A 145 6.70 0.68 -0.82
N HIS A 146 7.92 0.41 -1.23
CA HIS A 146 8.58 -0.87 -1.00
C HIS A 146 9.27 -0.85 0.36
N PHE A 147 9.06 -1.93 1.13
CA PHE A 147 9.75 -2.17 2.39
C PHE A 147 10.62 -3.43 2.33
N THR A 148 10.89 -3.91 1.11
CA THR A 148 11.80 -5.01 0.75
C THR A 148 12.63 -4.59 -0.46
N PRO A 149 13.76 -5.26 -0.78
CA PRO A 149 14.57 -4.94 -1.96
C PRO A 149 13.86 -5.09 -3.32
N PHE A 150 12.72 -5.78 -3.39
CA PHE A 150 11.97 -6.02 -4.62
C PHE A 150 11.54 -4.74 -5.34
N ARG A 151 11.65 -4.69 -6.67
CA ARG A 151 11.13 -3.63 -7.56
C ARG A 151 10.44 -4.26 -8.77
N TYR A 152 9.46 -3.55 -9.33
CA TYR A 152 8.78 -3.91 -10.57
C TYR A 152 9.57 -3.47 -11.79
#